data_AF-A0A2N5T1B4-F1
#
_entry.id   AF-A0A2N5T1B4-F1
#
_cell.length_a   1.000
_cell.length_b   1.000
_cell.length_c   1.000
_cell.angle_alpha   90.00
_cell.angle_beta   90.00
_cell.angle_gamma   90.00
#
_symmetry.space_group_name_H-M   'P 1'
#
loop_
_entity.id
_entity.type
_entity.pdbx_description
1 polymer ?
#
loop_
_entity_poly.entity_id
_entity_poly.type
_entity_poly.pdbx_seq_one_letter_code
_entity_poly.pdbx_strand_id
1 'polypeptide(L)'
;MERRDSSQRTRDDSEQLVAVGADEQVPERNSANGRLLQQKVAVMIGYNGRGYRGSQINPQSRTIEGTLLDAFVSAGCIAKDDASHPNIVGLQRAARTDADSFACCNLILLKLILDPIPPLQNNHQKHHQQDLDDSLHKSLVEEHSKHPHYPLIKHINSFLPNHHKVWQIIQVQKCFNPSSFCKSRVYKYSLPTWLFLPPKPGCPLSKQLKLHKQQHPADPKASWWKDHSDVLRKNVKSIQAEKRASYCISHLMISQIQSVLDQFKGTHNFHNFTTGKSLPPKMQSES
;
A
#
# COMPACT_ATOMS: atom_id res chain seq x y z
N MET A 1 -82.39 -10.80 12.13
CA MET A 1 -81.92 -9.69 12.98
C MET A 1 -80.56 -9.28 12.43
N GLU A 2 -80.48 -8.29 11.54
CA GLU A 2 -80.45 -6.85 11.89
C GLU A 2 -79.33 -6.58 12.92
N ARG A 3 -78.30 -5.75 12.68
CA ARG A 3 -78.20 -4.53 11.89
C ARG A 3 -76.73 -4.21 11.57
N ARG A 4 -76.53 -3.61 10.39
CA ARG A 4 -75.45 -2.66 10.09
C ARG A 4 -75.60 -1.47 11.03
N ASP A 5 -74.50 -0.90 11.50
CA ASP A 5 -74.51 0.55 11.69
C ASP A 5 -73.18 1.18 11.28
N SER A 6 -73.36 2.25 10.54
CA SER A 6 -72.39 3.09 9.87
C SER A 6 -72.49 4.44 10.56
N SER A 7 -71.38 5.02 10.98
CA SER A 7 -71.39 6.38 11.52
C SER A 7 -70.22 7.17 10.95
N GLN A 8 -70.54 7.94 9.92
CA GLN A 8 -69.78 9.11 9.48
C GLN A 8 -69.73 10.16 10.61
N ARG A 9 -68.61 10.88 10.68
CA ARG A 9 -68.45 12.29 11.11
C ARG A 9 -66.94 12.60 11.04
N THR A 10 -66.39 13.72 10.60
CA THR A 10 -66.77 14.92 9.84
C THR A 10 -65.41 15.58 9.54
N ARG A 11 -65.24 16.17 8.34
CA ARG A 11 -64.09 17.04 8.03
C ARG A 11 -64.23 18.33 8.85
N ASP A 12 -63.12 18.83 9.36
CA ASP A 12 -62.95 20.26 9.60
C ASP A 12 -61.52 20.64 9.22
N ASP A 13 -61.42 21.64 8.34
CA ASP A 13 -60.21 22.27 7.82
C ASP A 13 -59.82 23.46 8.71
N SER A 14 -58.58 23.94 8.53
CA SER A 14 -57.90 25.13 9.11
C SER A 14 -57.31 24.97 10.52
N GLU A 15 -56.04 25.27 10.81
CA GLU A 15 -55.18 26.35 10.27
C GLU A 15 -53.72 25.89 10.03
N GLN A 16 -53.14 26.42 8.94
CA GLN A 16 -51.72 26.35 8.60
C GLN A 16 -50.91 27.30 9.50
N LEU A 17 -49.86 26.77 10.13
CA LEU A 17 -48.68 27.57 10.50
C LEU A 17 -47.44 26.93 9.87
N VAL A 18 -46.86 27.69 8.94
CA VAL A 18 -45.67 27.35 8.16
C VAL A 18 -44.44 27.57 9.04
N ALA A 19 -43.70 26.51 9.36
CA ALA A 19 -42.36 26.61 9.93
C ALA A 19 -41.40 25.82 9.03
N VAL A 20 -40.60 26.57 8.28
CA VAL A 20 -39.52 26.10 7.43
C VAL A 20 -38.37 25.64 8.32
N GLY A 21 -38.02 24.36 8.26
CA GLY A 21 -36.81 23.80 8.89
C GLY A 21 -36.33 22.64 8.03
N ALA A 22 -35.16 22.81 7.41
CA ALA A 22 -34.56 21.83 6.53
C ALA A 22 -34.25 20.54 7.30
N ASP A 23 -35.00 19.49 6.99
CA ASP A 23 -34.78 18.14 7.48
C ASP A 23 -33.57 17.55 6.74
N GLU A 24 -32.40 17.66 7.36
CA GLU A 24 -31.22 16.93 6.94
C GLU A 24 -31.45 15.46 7.31
N GLN A 25 -31.98 14.67 6.35
CA GLN A 25 -32.33 13.26 6.53
C GLN A 25 -31.10 12.45 6.95
N VAL A 26 -30.96 12.24 8.26
CA VAL A 26 -30.03 11.25 8.83
C VAL A 26 -30.51 9.87 8.39
N PRO A 27 -29.67 9.03 7.74
CA PRO A 27 -30.10 7.73 7.25
C PRO A 27 -30.55 6.83 8.41
N GLU A 28 -31.69 6.15 8.20
CA GLU A 28 -32.36 5.27 9.17
C GLU A 28 -31.40 4.24 9.78
N ARG A 29 -31.30 4.27 11.11
CA ARG A 29 -30.47 3.38 11.92
C ARG A 29 -31.13 2.01 12.06
N ASN A 30 -30.82 1.07 11.18
CA ASN A 30 -31.23 -0.32 11.33
C ASN A 30 -30.16 -1.17 12.03
N SER A 31 -30.26 -1.31 13.35
CA SER A 31 -29.72 -2.47 14.09
C SER A 31 -30.35 -2.61 15.46
N ALA A 32 -30.89 -3.79 15.74
CA ALA A 32 -31.64 -4.15 16.95
C ALA A 32 -30.90 -3.97 18.30
N ASN A 33 -29.64 -3.50 18.29
CA ASN A 33 -28.79 -3.27 19.46
C ASN A 33 -28.02 -1.92 19.42
N GLY A 34 -28.39 -0.96 18.57
CA GLY A 34 -27.70 0.34 18.46
C GLY A 34 -26.26 0.29 17.93
N ARG A 35 -25.78 -0.89 17.49
CA ARG A 35 -24.45 -1.07 16.89
C ARG A 35 -24.46 -0.57 15.45
N LEU A 36 -23.49 0.27 15.09
CA LEU A 36 -23.37 0.82 13.73
C LEU A 36 -23.10 -0.30 12.71
N LEU A 37 -23.69 -0.19 11.53
CA LEU A 37 -23.57 -1.19 10.48
C LEU A 37 -22.15 -1.18 9.90
N GLN A 38 -21.47 -2.32 10.01
CA GLN A 38 -20.20 -2.55 9.34
C GLN A 38 -20.41 -2.93 7.88
N GLN A 39 -19.69 -2.28 6.97
CA GLN A 39 -19.73 -2.54 5.53
C GLN A 39 -18.41 -3.13 5.06
N LYS A 40 -18.49 -4.06 4.11
CA LYS A 40 -17.32 -4.66 3.48
C LYS A 40 -16.69 -3.67 2.50
N VAL A 41 -15.45 -3.31 2.73
CA VAL A 41 -14.74 -2.29 1.95
C VAL A 41 -13.34 -2.74 1.56
N ALA A 42 -12.91 -2.34 0.37
CA ALA A 42 -11.53 -2.37 -0.05
C ALA A 42 -10.86 -1.03 0.28
N VAL A 43 -9.70 -1.08 0.93
CA VAL A 43 -8.95 0.09 1.35
C VAL A 43 -7.60 0.09 0.65
N MET A 44 -7.35 1.14 -0.11
CA MET A 44 -6.07 1.38 -0.78
C MET A 44 -5.14 2.09 0.20
N ILE A 45 -3.95 1.55 0.38
CA ILE A 45 -2.98 2.00 1.38
C ILE A 45 -1.60 2.18 0.76
N GLY A 46 -0.87 3.18 1.25
CA GLY A 46 0.55 3.37 1.02
C GLY A 46 1.29 3.40 2.35
N TYR A 47 2.48 2.83 2.40
CA TYR A 47 3.26 2.77 3.62
C TYR A 47 4.77 2.66 3.37
N ASN A 48 5.52 3.22 4.31
CA ASN A 48 6.94 2.96 4.49
C ASN A 48 7.11 1.84 5.52
N GLY A 49 7.66 0.71 5.07
CA GLY A 49 7.82 -0.48 5.91
C GLY A 49 9.01 -0.45 6.85
N ARG A 50 9.85 0.58 6.85
CA ARG A 50 11.05 0.63 7.69
C ARG A 50 10.69 0.51 9.17
N GLY A 51 11.28 -0.47 9.85
CA GLY A 51 11.02 -0.77 11.25
C GLY A 51 9.77 -1.62 11.49
N TYR A 52 9.14 -2.12 10.43
CA TYR A 52 8.01 -3.05 10.49
C TYR A 52 8.45 -4.46 10.06
N ARG A 53 7.93 -5.48 10.75
CA ARG A 53 8.20 -6.90 10.43
C ARG A 53 7.21 -7.44 9.39
N GLY A 54 7.06 -6.69 8.30
CA GLY A 54 6.17 -7.01 7.18
C GLY A 54 4.76 -6.45 7.32
N SER A 55 3.95 -6.68 6.30
CA SER A 55 2.57 -6.18 6.30
C SER A 55 1.67 -6.97 7.23
N GLN A 56 1.82 -8.30 7.27
CA GLN A 56 0.88 -9.20 7.91
C GLN A 56 1.02 -9.17 9.43
N ILE A 57 -0.11 -9.11 10.16
CA ILE A 57 -0.14 -9.25 11.63
C ILE A 57 0.54 -10.56 12.06
N ASN A 58 1.49 -10.40 12.97
CA ASN A 58 2.20 -11.47 13.66
C ASN A 58 2.26 -11.13 15.15
N PRO A 59 2.07 -12.11 16.06
CA PRO A 59 2.15 -11.87 17.49
C PRO A 59 3.48 -11.18 17.88
N GLN A 60 3.39 -10.23 18.82
CA GLN A 60 4.55 -9.51 19.40
C GLN A 60 5.40 -8.72 18.39
N SER A 61 4.91 -8.53 17.16
CA SER A 61 5.64 -7.82 16.12
C SER A 61 4.86 -6.58 15.69
N ARG A 62 5.58 -5.49 15.45
CA ARG A 62 4.99 -4.30 14.83
C ARG A 62 4.83 -4.55 13.33
N THR A 63 3.60 -4.49 12.83
CA THR A 63 3.25 -4.78 11.44
C THR A 63 2.36 -3.68 10.88
N ILE A 64 2.33 -3.56 9.55
CA ILE A 64 1.56 -2.49 8.88
C ILE A 64 0.08 -2.63 9.19
N GLU A 65 -0.45 -3.85 9.09
CA GLU A 65 -1.85 -4.14 9.38
C GLU A 65 -2.22 -3.88 10.85
N GLY A 66 -1.32 -4.16 11.80
CA GLY A 66 -1.56 -3.83 13.21
C GLY A 66 -1.74 -2.33 13.42
N THR A 67 -0.81 -1.52 12.87
CA THR A 67 -0.94 -0.05 12.92
C THR A 67 -2.18 0.47 12.22
N LEU A 68 -2.60 -0.14 11.11
CA LEU A 68 -3.84 0.23 10.42
C LEU A 68 -5.07 -0.10 11.27
N LEU A 69 -5.13 -1.28 11.89
CA LEU A 69 -6.24 -1.65 12.77
C LEU A 69 -6.33 -0.71 13.97
N ASP A 70 -5.21 -0.36 14.61
CA ASP A 70 -5.18 0.60 15.72
C ASP A 70 -5.74 1.97 15.30
N ALA A 71 -5.39 2.44 14.09
CA ALA A 71 -5.92 3.67 13.53
C ALA A 71 -7.42 3.58 13.22
N PHE A 72 -7.90 2.47 12.67
CA PHE A 72 -9.32 2.26 12.42
C PHE A 72 -10.13 2.19 13.72
N VAL A 73 -9.58 1.59 14.79
CA VAL A 73 -10.20 1.62 16.12
C VAL A 73 -10.26 3.03 16.68
N SER A 74 -9.15 3.77 16.58
CA SER A 74 -9.05 5.15 17.07
C SER A 74 -10.01 6.10 16.32
N ALA A 75 -10.24 5.84 15.04
CA ALA A 75 -11.21 6.55 14.21
C ALA A 75 -12.67 6.09 14.39
N GLY A 76 -12.93 5.10 15.27
CA GLY A 76 -14.28 4.56 15.51
C GLY A 76 -14.82 3.66 14.39
N CYS A 77 -14.00 3.30 13.40
CA CYS A 77 -14.40 2.45 12.28
C CYS A 77 -14.49 0.97 12.64
N ILE A 78 -13.82 0.54 13.72
CA ILE A 78 -13.78 -0.84 14.22
C ILE A 78 -13.96 -0.81 15.74
N ALA A 79 -14.77 -1.72 16.29
CA ALA A 79 -14.88 -1.86 17.74
C ALA A 79 -13.59 -2.44 18.33
N LYS A 80 -13.17 -1.95 19.49
CA LYS A 80 -11.89 -2.35 20.12
C LYS A 80 -11.75 -3.87 20.29
N ASP A 81 -12.84 -4.54 20.65
CA ASP A 81 -12.86 -5.99 20.85
C ASP A 81 -12.63 -6.76 19.54
N ASP A 82 -13.16 -6.25 18.42
CA ASP A 82 -13.08 -6.88 17.10
C ASP A 82 -11.66 -6.78 16.51
N ALA A 83 -10.90 -5.74 16.86
CA ALA A 83 -9.57 -5.46 16.29
C ALA A 83 -8.49 -6.46 16.73
N SER A 84 -8.68 -7.11 17.88
CA SER A 84 -7.77 -8.13 18.41
C SER A 84 -7.71 -9.39 17.53
N HIS A 85 -8.72 -9.60 16.69
CA HIS A 85 -8.87 -10.77 15.84
C HIS A 85 -9.16 -10.37 14.39
N PRO A 86 -8.13 -10.34 13.52
CA PRO A 86 -8.27 -9.91 12.12
C PRO A 86 -9.35 -10.67 11.32
N ASN A 87 -9.68 -11.89 11.73
CA ASN A 87 -10.72 -12.70 11.11
C ASN A 87 -12.14 -12.16 11.40
N ILE A 88 -12.37 -11.52 12.54
CA ILE A 88 -13.67 -10.95 12.92
C ILE A 88 -14.02 -9.81 11.97
N VAL A 89 -13.06 -8.93 11.71
CA VAL A 89 -13.19 -7.82 10.75
C VAL A 89 -13.03 -8.27 9.30
N GLY A 90 -12.81 -9.57 9.05
CA GLY A 90 -12.69 -10.14 7.71
C GLY A 90 -11.49 -9.63 6.92
N LEU A 91 -10.35 -9.39 7.58
CA LEU A 91 -9.16 -8.80 6.98
C LEU A 91 -8.52 -9.74 5.94
N GLN A 92 -8.51 -9.31 4.69
CA GLN A 92 -7.79 -9.94 3.56
C GLN A 92 -6.89 -8.91 2.87
N ARG A 93 -5.95 -9.36 2.03
CA ARG A 93 -4.97 -8.50 1.38
C ARG A 93 -4.65 -8.97 -0.04
N ALA A 94 -4.35 -8.03 -0.94
CA ALA A 94 -3.92 -8.33 -2.31
C ALA A 94 -2.48 -8.86 -2.37
N ALA A 95 -1.60 -8.30 -1.53
CA ALA A 95 -0.21 -8.70 -1.42
C ALA A 95 0.26 -8.68 0.04
N ARG A 96 1.13 -9.63 0.37
CA ARG A 96 1.93 -9.62 1.59
C ARG A 96 3.29 -9.02 1.25
N THR A 97 3.83 -8.21 2.15
CA THR A 97 5.18 -7.66 2.01
C THR A 97 6.04 -8.09 3.18
N ASP A 98 7.33 -8.29 2.90
CA ASP A 98 8.32 -8.71 3.88
C ASP A 98 8.72 -7.54 4.78
N ALA A 99 9.55 -7.83 5.79
CA ALA A 99 10.11 -6.81 6.66
C ALA A 99 10.79 -5.69 5.87
N ASP A 100 10.63 -4.45 6.34
CA ASP A 100 11.20 -3.25 5.74
C ASP A 100 10.78 -2.94 4.29
N SER A 101 9.81 -3.67 3.73
CA SER A 101 9.30 -3.44 2.38
C SER A 101 8.33 -2.26 2.31
N PHE A 102 8.49 -1.42 1.29
CA PHE A 102 7.60 -0.30 1.01
C PHE A 102 6.45 -0.73 0.11
N ALA A 103 5.31 -0.03 0.20
CA ALA A 103 4.27 -0.11 -0.81
C ALA A 103 3.72 1.27 -1.11
N CYS A 104 3.78 1.69 -2.38
CA CYS A 104 3.09 2.90 -2.82
C CYS A 104 1.57 2.68 -2.83
N CYS A 105 1.15 1.48 -3.22
CA CYS A 105 -0.26 1.07 -3.26
C CYS A 105 -0.37 -0.43 -2.98
N ASN A 106 -0.93 -0.78 -1.83
CA ASN A 106 -1.44 -2.10 -1.51
C ASN A 106 -2.95 -2.01 -1.27
N LEU A 107 -3.64 -3.13 -1.39
CA LEU A 107 -5.09 -3.21 -1.19
C LEU A 107 -5.39 -4.20 -0.07
N ILE A 108 -6.11 -3.74 0.94
CA ILE A 108 -6.67 -4.60 1.99
C ILE A 108 -8.19 -4.60 1.89
N LEU A 109 -8.81 -5.68 2.35
CA LEU A 109 -10.25 -5.84 2.43
C LEU A 109 -10.60 -6.07 3.89
N LEU A 110 -11.59 -5.36 4.41
CA LEU A 110 -12.09 -5.56 5.76
C LEU A 110 -13.50 -4.96 5.91
N LYS A 111 -14.09 -5.14 7.08
CA LYS A 111 -15.36 -4.52 7.44
C LYS A 111 -15.10 -3.27 8.27
N LEU A 112 -15.64 -2.13 7.83
CA LEU A 112 -15.54 -0.84 8.53
C LEU A 112 -16.92 -0.23 8.75
N ILE A 113 -17.07 0.50 9.85
CA ILE A 113 -18.13 1.49 10.03
C ILE A 113 -17.69 2.74 9.27
N LEU A 114 -18.48 3.19 8.29
CA LEU A 114 -18.13 4.33 7.45
C LEU A 114 -18.57 5.68 8.04
N ASP A 115 -19.52 5.66 8.98
CA ASP A 115 -20.03 6.85 9.67
C ASP A 115 -19.92 6.66 11.20
N PRO A 116 -18.71 6.81 11.78
CA PRO A 116 -18.45 6.57 13.20
C PRO A 116 -19.07 7.66 14.12
N ILE A 117 -19.31 7.31 15.39
CA ILE A 117 -19.82 8.22 16.45
C ILE A 117 -18.72 8.40 17.53
N PRO A 118 -18.46 9.62 18.03
CA PRO A 118 -19.05 10.90 17.63
C PRO A 118 -18.72 11.25 16.17
N PRO A 119 -19.60 12.00 15.49
CA PRO A 119 -19.41 12.37 14.09
C PRO A 119 -18.07 13.06 13.90
N LEU A 120 -17.48 12.85 12.72
CA LEU A 120 -16.17 13.37 12.35
C LEU A 120 -16.05 14.84 12.75
N GLN A 121 -15.20 15.13 13.74
CA GLN A 121 -14.95 16.50 14.14
C GLN A 121 -14.29 17.21 12.95
N ASN A 122 -14.99 18.19 12.36
CA ASN A 122 -14.45 19.11 11.37
C ASN A 122 -13.45 20.06 12.04
N ASN A 123 -12.39 19.50 12.61
CA ASN A 123 -11.24 20.28 13.00
C ASN A 123 -10.53 20.64 11.70
N HIS A 124 -10.89 21.79 11.13
CA HIS A 124 -10.03 22.56 10.25
C HIS A 124 -8.80 23.04 11.05
N GLN A 125 -8.06 22.11 11.67
CA GLN A 125 -6.70 22.39 12.05
C GLN A 125 -5.95 22.52 10.73
N LYS A 126 -5.59 23.77 10.41
CA LYS A 126 -4.52 24.08 9.47
C LYS A 126 -3.30 23.35 10.00
N HIS A 127 -3.10 22.10 9.60
CA HIS A 127 -1.79 21.50 9.74
C HIS A 127 -0.87 22.40 8.94
N HIS A 128 0.05 23.08 9.64
CA HIS A 128 1.27 23.60 9.04
C HIS A 128 2.08 22.38 8.57
N GLN A 129 1.59 21.71 7.54
CA GLN A 129 2.44 21.00 6.62
C GLN A 129 3.26 22.11 5.98
N GLN A 130 4.59 22.05 6.06
CA GLN A 130 5.43 22.82 5.17
C GLN A 130 5.10 22.32 3.77
N ASP A 131 4.09 22.95 3.16
CA ASP A 131 3.68 22.70 1.80
C ASP A 131 4.89 23.09 0.95
N LEU A 132 5.65 22.09 0.53
CA LEU A 132 6.41 22.22 -0.70
C LEU A 132 5.39 22.68 -1.74
N ASP A 133 5.57 23.87 -2.30
CA ASP A 133 4.71 24.50 -3.30
C ASP A 133 4.70 23.67 -4.60
N ASP A 134 4.14 22.47 -4.52
CA ASP A 134 4.03 21.53 -5.61
C ASP A 134 2.60 21.61 -6.14
N SER A 135 2.46 22.27 -7.28
CA SER A 135 1.20 22.39 -8.03
C SER A 135 0.53 21.02 -8.24
N LEU A 136 1.33 19.95 -8.40
CA LEU A 136 0.83 18.59 -8.53
C LEU A 136 0.14 18.10 -7.25
N HIS A 137 0.73 18.40 -6.08
CA HIS A 137 0.15 17.99 -4.80
C HIS A 137 -1.21 18.65 -4.58
N LYS A 138 -1.32 19.95 -4.85
CA LYS A 138 -2.58 20.70 -4.74
C LYS A 138 -3.66 20.10 -5.64
N SER A 139 -3.33 19.80 -6.90
CA SER A 139 -4.25 19.16 -7.85
C SER A 139 -4.73 17.77 -7.39
N LEU A 140 -3.82 16.92 -6.90
CA LEU A 140 -4.16 15.59 -6.41
C LEU A 140 -5.04 15.63 -5.15
N VAL A 141 -4.81 16.58 -4.25
CA VAL A 141 -5.65 16.77 -3.06
C VAL A 141 -7.05 17.23 -3.46
N GLU A 142 -7.16 18.14 -4.43
CA GLU A 142 -8.44 18.60 -4.94
C GLU A 142 -9.25 17.47 -5.58
N GLU A 143 -8.61 16.63 -6.40
CA GLU A 143 -9.25 15.44 -6.98
C GLU A 143 -9.73 14.47 -5.90
N HIS A 144 -8.86 14.16 -4.93
CA HIS A 144 -9.17 13.24 -3.84
C HIS A 144 -10.30 13.78 -2.94
N SER A 145 -10.39 15.09 -2.75
CA SER A 145 -11.45 15.71 -1.93
C SER A 145 -12.87 15.43 -2.42
N LYS A 146 -13.02 15.06 -3.71
CA LYS A 146 -14.29 14.72 -4.34
C LYS A 146 -14.79 13.31 -3.99
N HIS A 147 -13.97 12.46 -3.37
CA HIS A 147 -14.39 11.11 -3.00
C HIS A 147 -15.37 11.10 -1.81
N PRO A 148 -16.44 10.27 -1.82
CA PRO A 148 -17.46 10.26 -0.78
C PRO A 148 -16.92 10.04 0.63
N HIS A 149 -15.93 9.17 0.78
CA HIS A 149 -15.33 8.84 2.07
C HIS A 149 -14.11 9.71 2.42
N TYR A 150 -13.84 10.79 1.69
CA TYR A 150 -12.68 11.65 1.93
C TYR A 150 -12.59 12.20 3.36
N PRO A 151 -13.68 12.72 3.99
CA PRO A 151 -13.64 13.17 5.38
C PRO A 151 -13.20 12.07 6.34
N LEU A 152 -13.74 10.85 6.16
CA LEU A 152 -13.38 9.67 6.96
C LEU A 152 -11.91 9.27 6.75
N ILE A 153 -11.46 9.25 5.49
CA ILE A 153 -10.06 8.94 5.13
C ILE A 153 -9.12 9.94 5.80
N LYS A 154 -9.45 11.23 5.77
CA LYS A 154 -8.67 12.28 6.43
C LYS A 154 -8.59 12.07 7.95
N HIS A 155 -9.71 11.69 8.57
CA HIS A 155 -9.77 11.37 10.00
C HIS A 155 -8.94 10.13 10.36
N ILE A 156 -9.06 9.03 9.61
CA ILE A 156 -8.22 7.83 9.81
C ILE A 156 -6.73 8.19 9.68
N ASN A 157 -6.38 8.98 8.65
CA ASN A 157 -5.01 9.40 8.39
C ASN A 157 -4.42 10.29 9.49
N SER A 158 -5.23 10.93 10.35
CA SER A 158 -4.71 11.69 11.49
C SER A 158 -4.22 10.80 12.64
N PHE A 159 -4.65 9.54 12.69
CA PHE A 159 -4.15 8.54 13.64
C PHE A 159 -2.98 7.71 13.09
N LEU A 160 -2.70 7.83 11.79
CA LEU A 160 -1.60 7.12 11.15
C LEU A 160 -0.29 7.92 11.22
N PRO A 161 0.87 7.23 11.30
CA PRO A 161 2.16 7.90 11.12
C PRO A 161 2.23 8.65 9.78
N ASN A 162 2.98 9.75 9.72
CA ASN A 162 3.08 10.60 8.52
C ASN A 162 3.43 9.85 7.21
N HIS A 163 4.16 8.74 7.32
CA HIS A 163 4.64 7.92 6.20
C HIS A 163 3.70 6.72 5.88
N HIS A 164 2.52 6.68 6.47
CA HIS A 164 1.42 5.76 6.14
C HIS A 164 0.21 6.58 5.70
N LYS A 165 -0.46 6.16 4.65
CA LYS A 165 -1.66 6.82 4.15
C LYS A 165 -2.67 5.81 3.67
N VAL A 166 -3.92 6.02 4.07
CA VAL A 166 -5.09 5.51 3.37
C VAL A 166 -5.34 6.45 2.20
N TRP A 167 -5.31 5.89 0.99
CA TRP A 167 -5.58 6.61 -0.25
C TRP A 167 -7.04 6.59 -0.62
N GLN A 168 -7.75 5.49 -0.37
CA GLN A 168 -9.14 5.37 -0.79
C GLN A 168 -9.85 4.27 -0.02
N ILE A 169 -11.16 4.45 0.18
CA ILE A 169 -12.08 3.44 0.70
C ILE A 169 -13.15 3.22 -0.36
N ILE A 170 -13.37 1.97 -0.74
CA ILE A 170 -14.31 1.57 -1.78
C ILE A 170 -15.22 0.49 -1.20
N GLN A 171 -16.52 0.70 -1.24
CA GLN A 171 -17.49 -0.33 -0.89
C GLN A 171 -17.48 -1.44 -1.94
N VAL A 172 -17.47 -2.70 -1.50
CA VAL A 172 -17.37 -3.86 -2.41
C VAL A 172 -18.46 -4.89 -2.15
N GLN A 173 -18.72 -5.71 -3.17
CA GLN A 173 -19.65 -6.82 -3.07
C GLN A 173 -19.15 -7.92 -2.13
N LYS A 174 -20.08 -8.72 -1.59
CA LYS A 174 -19.78 -9.81 -0.64
C LYS A 174 -18.77 -10.82 -1.18
N CYS A 175 -18.79 -11.11 -2.48
CA CYS A 175 -17.91 -12.09 -3.13
C CYS A 175 -16.49 -11.58 -3.43
N PHE A 176 -16.23 -10.28 -3.31
CA PHE A 176 -14.92 -9.72 -3.63
C PHE A 176 -13.85 -10.24 -2.67
N ASN A 177 -12.71 -10.71 -3.20
CA ASN A 177 -11.52 -11.09 -2.44
C ASN A 177 -10.27 -10.56 -3.19
N PRO A 178 -9.47 -9.69 -2.56
CA PRO A 178 -8.36 -9.03 -3.25
C PRO A 178 -7.24 -10.00 -3.64
N SER A 179 -7.07 -11.12 -2.93
CA SER A 179 -6.00 -12.09 -3.23
C SER A 179 -6.28 -12.91 -4.48
N SER A 180 -7.54 -13.33 -4.67
CA SER A 180 -7.95 -14.16 -5.81
C SER A 180 -8.30 -13.34 -7.05
N PHE A 181 -8.81 -12.12 -6.88
CA PHE A 181 -9.11 -11.23 -8.00
C PHE A 181 -7.86 -10.49 -8.53
N CYS A 182 -6.79 -10.41 -7.74
CA CYS A 182 -5.53 -9.80 -8.18
C CYS A 182 -4.82 -10.70 -9.21
N LYS A 183 -4.84 -10.28 -10.47
CA LYS A 183 -4.19 -11.00 -11.59
C LYS A 183 -2.69 -10.75 -11.68
N SER A 184 -2.26 -9.52 -11.36
CA SER A 184 -0.86 -9.11 -11.47
C SER A 184 -0.50 -8.09 -10.39
N ARG A 185 0.80 -8.00 -10.08
CA ARG A 185 1.38 -6.98 -9.21
C ARG A 185 2.55 -6.33 -9.94
N VAL A 186 2.75 -5.04 -9.69
CA VAL A 186 3.90 -4.29 -10.21
C VAL A 186 4.76 -3.86 -9.03
N TYR A 187 6.02 -4.28 -9.04
CA TYR A 187 7.03 -3.87 -8.07
C TYR A 187 8.05 -2.97 -8.75
N LYS A 188 8.48 -1.92 -8.04
CA LYS A 188 9.57 -1.04 -8.48
C LYS A 188 10.69 -1.12 -7.45
N TYR A 189 11.90 -1.38 -7.91
CA TYR A 189 13.10 -1.40 -7.08
C TYR A 189 13.95 -0.18 -7.41
N SER A 190 14.20 0.66 -6.41
CA SER A 190 15.13 1.79 -6.51
C SER A 190 16.50 1.34 -6.04
N LEU A 191 17.45 1.28 -6.97
CA LEU A 191 18.81 0.78 -6.74
C LEU A 191 19.82 1.90 -7.03
N PRO A 192 20.85 2.08 -6.18
CA PRO A 192 21.96 2.97 -6.51
C PRO A 192 22.70 2.49 -7.77
N THR A 193 23.04 3.42 -8.66
CA THR A 193 23.69 3.14 -9.95
C THR A 193 25.02 2.40 -9.81
N TRP A 194 25.77 2.66 -8.73
CA TRP A 194 27.07 2.04 -8.47
C TRP A 194 27.03 0.54 -8.21
N LEU A 195 25.85 -0.06 -8.01
CA LEU A 195 25.69 -1.52 -7.98
C LEU A 195 26.05 -2.18 -9.32
N PHE A 196 25.98 -1.42 -10.42
CA PHE A 196 26.30 -1.89 -11.76
C PHE A 196 27.75 -1.60 -12.17
N LEU A 197 28.60 -1.13 -11.24
CA LEU A 197 30.03 -1.07 -11.46
C LEU A 197 30.58 -2.47 -11.76
N PRO A 198 31.48 -2.62 -12.76
CA PRO A 198 32.08 -3.92 -13.03
C PRO A 198 32.86 -4.40 -11.81
N PRO A 199 33.00 -5.73 -11.62
CA PRO A 199 33.69 -6.27 -10.45
C PRO A 199 35.10 -5.71 -10.29
N LYS A 200 35.49 -5.45 -9.04
CA LYS A 200 36.81 -4.90 -8.69
C LYS A 200 37.93 -5.67 -9.43
N PRO A 201 38.82 -4.97 -10.16
CA PRO A 201 39.92 -5.62 -10.85
C PRO A 201 40.74 -6.50 -9.90
N GLY A 202 40.97 -7.75 -10.30
CA GLY A 202 41.74 -8.72 -9.52
C GLY A 202 40.94 -9.57 -8.52
N CYS A 203 39.65 -9.25 -8.27
CA CYS A 203 38.79 -10.12 -7.46
C CYS A 203 38.46 -11.45 -8.19
N PRO A 204 38.09 -12.52 -7.48
CA PRO A 204 37.74 -13.81 -8.10
C PRO A 204 36.67 -13.67 -9.20
N LEU A 205 35.63 -12.88 -8.95
CA LEU A 205 34.56 -12.63 -9.92
C LEU A 205 35.07 -11.93 -11.20
N SER A 206 35.98 -10.97 -11.07
CA SER A 206 36.62 -10.29 -12.23
C SER A 206 37.45 -11.27 -13.06
N LYS A 207 38.17 -12.21 -12.41
CA LYS A 207 38.94 -13.26 -13.10
C LYS A 207 38.01 -14.22 -13.83
N GLN A 208 36.92 -14.64 -13.18
CA GLN A 208 35.94 -15.57 -13.76
C GLN A 208 35.26 -14.97 -15.00
N LEU A 209 34.85 -13.70 -14.95
CA LEU A 209 34.27 -13.03 -16.12
C LEU A 209 35.23 -12.97 -17.32
N LYS A 210 36.53 -12.76 -17.07
CA LYS A 210 37.55 -12.79 -18.13
C LYS A 210 37.72 -14.17 -18.75
N LEU A 211 37.66 -15.22 -17.94
CA LEU A 211 37.75 -16.61 -18.41
C LEU A 211 36.57 -16.98 -19.30
N HIS A 212 35.37 -16.53 -18.94
CA HIS A 212 34.14 -16.82 -19.70
C HIS A 212 33.99 -15.98 -20.98
N LYS A 213 34.98 -15.15 -21.37
CA LYS A 213 35.04 -14.33 -22.61
C LYS A 213 33.66 -13.83 -23.07
N GLN A 214 32.87 -13.25 -22.17
CA GLN A 214 31.59 -12.70 -22.56
C GLN A 214 31.84 -11.55 -23.55
N GLN A 215 31.37 -11.74 -24.79
CA GLN A 215 31.47 -10.78 -25.89
C GLN A 215 30.48 -9.62 -25.67
N HIS A 216 30.60 -8.94 -24.53
CA HIS A 216 29.86 -7.72 -24.30
C HIS A 216 30.77 -6.53 -24.60
N PRO A 217 30.27 -5.50 -25.30
CA PRO A 217 31.02 -4.28 -25.50
C PRO A 217 31.43 -3.72 -24.14
N ALA A 218 32.71 -3.36 -24.02
CA ALA A 218 33.28 -2.85 -22.79
C ALA A 218 32.56 -1.56 -22.39
N ASP A 219 32.06 -1.51 -21.16
CA ASP A 219 31.44 -0.29 -20.61
C ASP A 219 32.48 0.85 -20.60
N PRO A 220 32.23 2.00 -21.27
CA PRO A 220 33.11 3.15 -21.21
C PRO A 220 33.37 3.63 -19.79
N LYS A 221 32.41 3.43 -18.88
CA LYS A 221 32.53 3.80 -17.46
C LYS A 221 33.32 2.77 -16.64
N ALA A 222 33.79 1.66 -17.23
CA ALA A 222 34.68 0.71 -16.56
C ALA A 222 36.05 1.30 -16.22
N SER A 223 36.45 2.41 -16.84
CA SER A 223 37.66 3.17 -16.49
C SER A 223 37.63 3.73 -15.07
N TRP A 224 36.45 3.83 -14.44
CA TRP A 224 36.26 4.36 -13.10
C TRP A 224 37.22 3.75 -12.06
N TRP A 225 37.55 2.45 -12.18
CA TRP A 225 38.52 1.79 -11.30
C TRP A 225 39.95 2.30 -11.43
N LYS A 226 40.35 2.79 -12.62
CA LYS A 226 41.67 3.39 -12.86
C LYS A 226 41.71 4.78 -12.21
N ASP A 227 40.67 5.55 -12.43
CA ASP A 227 40.53 6.92 -11.92
C ASP A 227 40.44 6.94 -10.38
N HIS A 228 39.96 5.85 -9.77
CA HIS A 228 39.80 5.68 -8.33
C HIS A 228 40.69 4.55 -7.77
N SER A 229 41.93 4.43 -8.28
CA SER A 229 42.87 3.37 -7.86
C SER A 229 43.23 3.41 -6.37
N ASP A 230 43.06 4.56 -5.72
CA ASP A 230 43.22 4.77 -4.28
C ASP A 230 42.16 4.01 -3.45
N VAL A 231 40.95 3.83 -4.00
CA VAL A 231 39.87 2.99 -3.43
C VAL A 231 40.29 1.52 -3.36
N LEU A 232 41.18 1.09 -4.26
CA LEU A 232 41.71 -0.29 -4.25
C LEU A 232 42.67 -0.51 -3.07
N ARG A 233 43.36 0.54 -2.62
CA ARG A 233 44.43 0.51 -1.60
C ARG A 233 43.94 0.73 -0.18
N LYS A 234 42.82 1.42 0.04
CA LYS A 234 42.31 1.79 1.38
C LYS A 234 41.06 1.00 1.77
N ASN A 235 41.04 0.44 2.98
CA ASN A 235 39.95 -0.38 3.52
C ASN A 235 38.91 0.43 4.31
N VAL A 236 38.65 1.69 3.90
CA VAL A 236 37.73 2.59 4.61
C VAL A 236 36.36 2.54 3.95
N LYS A 237 35.42 1.77 4.52
CA LYS A 237 34.09 1.50 3.95
C LYS A 237 33.29 2.78 3.62
N SER A 238 33.40 3.83 4.43
CA SER A 238 32.71 5.11 4.21
C SER A 238 33.25 5.85 2.97
N ILE A 239 34.57 5.96 2.84
CA ILE A 239 35.24 6.57 1.68
C ILE A 239 34.92 5.80 0.39
N GLN A 240 34.76 4.47 0.49
CA GLN A 240 34.36 3.66 -0.66
C GLN A 240 32.91 3.94 -1.10
N ALA A 241 31.98 4.19 -0.17
CA ALA A 241 30.59 4.48 -0.49
C ALA A 241 30.43 5.87 -1.14
N GLU A 242 31.08 6.89 -0.59
CA GLU A 242 31.07 8.25 -1.13
C GLU A 242 31.65 8.30 -2.55
N LYS A 243 32.81 7.64 -2.76
CA LYS A 243 33.41 7.59 -4.08
C LYS A 243 32.55 6.82 -5.08
N ARG A 244 31.94 5.71 -4.66
CA ARG A 244 31.00 4.98 -5.54
C ARG A 244 29.79 5.83 -5.93
N ALA A 245 29.35 6.78 -5.11
CA ALA A 245 28.27 7.68 -5.47
C ALA A 245 28.61 8.60 -6.66
N SER A 246 29.90 8.80 -7.01
CA SER A 246 30.31 9.54 -8.21
C SER A 246 30.07 8.75 -9.51
N TYR A 247 29.79 7.45 -9.42
CA TYR A 247 29.54 6.63 -10.59
C TYR A 247 28.13 6.88 -11.17
N CYS A 248 28.11 7.35 -12.40
CA CYS A 248 26.92 7.38 -13.24
C CYS A 248 26.98 6.22 -14.23
N ILE A 249 25.94 5.39 -14.22
CA ILE A 249 25.77 4.26 -15.13
C ILE A 249 25.71 4.74 -16.59
N SER A 250 26.33 4.00 -17.51
CA SER A 250 26.29 4.31 -18.93
C SER A 250 25.00 3.84 -19.59
N HIS A 251 24.58 4.49 -20.68
CA HIS A 251 23.45 4.02 -21.48
C HIS A 251 23.66 2.61 -22.01
N LEU A 252 24.90 2.26 -22.37
CA LEU A 252 25.25 0.90 -22.79
C LEU A 252 24.94 -0.13 -21.70
N MET A 253 25.33 0.14 -20.47
CA MET A 253 25.06 -0.74 -19.34
C MET A 253 23.55 -0.82 -19.04
N ILE A 254 22.82 0.30 -19.13
CA ILE A 254 21.34 0.29 -19.01
C ILE A 254 20.72 -0.63 -20.07
N SER A 255 21.14 -0.53 -21.33
CA SER A 255 20.65 -1.39 -22.41
C SER A 255 20.99 -2.87 -22.18
N GLN A 256 22.18 -3.17 -21.65
CA GLN A 256 22.56 -4.54 -21.27
C GLN A 256 21.67 -5.08 -20.15
N ILE A 257 21.46 -4.28 -19.09
CA ILE A 257 20.56 -4.65 -17.99
C ILE A 257 19.15 -4.90 -18.52
N GLN A 258 18.63 -4.01 -19.38
CA GLN A 258 17.31 -4.18 -19.97
C GLN A 258 17.22 -5.46 -20.80
N SER A 259 18.24 -5.76 -21.61
CA SER A 259 18.29 -6.99 -22.40
C SER A 259 18.31 -8.25 -21.53
N VAL A 260 18.99 -8.23 -20.38
CA VAL A 260 18.96 -9.33 -19.41
C VAL A 260 17.59 -9.42 -18.73
N LEU A 261 17.02 -8.29 -18.31
CA LEU A 261 15.71 -8.25 -17.67
C LEU A 261 14.58 -8.71 -18.61
N ASP A 262 14.71 -8.43 -19.91
CA ASP A 262 13.76 -8.85 -20.94
C ASP A 262 13.69 -10.37 -21.09
N GLN A 263 14.77 -11.11 -20.75
CA GLN A 263 14.76 -12.58 -20.76
C GLN A 263 13.82 -13.17 -19.71
N PHE A 264 13.48 -12.43 -18.65
CA PHE A 264 12.52 -12.87 -17.63
C PHE A 264 11.06 -12.68 -18.03
N LYS A 265 10.77 -12.03 -19.16
CA LYS A 265 9.40 -11.88 -19.67
C LYS A 265 8.87 -13.23 -20.14
N GLY A 266 7.58 -13.48 -19.89
CA GLY A 266 6.91 -14.73 -20.23
C GLY A 266 6.89 -15.73 -19.07
N THR A 267 6.64 -17.00 -19.39
CA THR A 267 6.49 -18.07 -18.41
C THR A 267 7.79 -18.85 -18.29
N HIS A 268 8.42 -18.78 -17.12
CA HIS A 268 9.67 -19.50 -16.81
C HIS A 268 9.54 -20.26 -15.50
N ASN A 269 10.41 -21.26 -15.31
CA ASN A 269 10.55 -21.91 -14.01
C ASN A 269 11.51 -21.11 -13.13
N PHE A 270 10.96 -20.43 -12.12
CA PHE A 270 11.70 -19.59 -11.19
C PHE A 270 12.14 -20.31 -9.91
N HIS A 271 12.31 -21.64 -9.91
CA HIS A 271 12.64 -22.39 -8.68
C HIS A 271 13.90 -21.87 -7.97
N ASN A 272 14.95 -21.52 -8.73
CA ASN A 272 16.20 -20.95 -8.20
C ASN A 272 16.04 -19.55 -7.60
N PHE A 273 14.92 -18.88 -7.83
CA PHE A 273 14.62 -17.54 -7.33
C PHE A 273 13.64 -17.57 -6.16
N THR A 274 13.39 -18.75 -5.58
CA THR A 274 12.51 -18.91 -4.41
C THR A 274 13.15 -19.83 -3.38
N THR A 275 12.99 -19.51 -2.10
CA THR A 275 13.38 -20.41 -1.01
C THR A 275 12.25 -21.39 -0.68
N GLY A 276 12.58 -22.63 -0.34
CA GLY A 276 11.60 -23.62 0.17
C GLY A 276 10.78 -24.38 -0.88
N LYS A 277 11.11 -24.26 -2.17
CA LYS A 277 10.57 -25.13 -3.23
C LYS A 277 11.64 -26.11 -3.70
N SER A 278 11.39 -27.41 -3.58
CA SER A 278 12.26 -28.44 -4.15
C SER A 278 12.20 -28.45 -5.67
N LEU A 279 13.28 -28.89 -6.32
CA LEU A 279 13.29 -29.13 -7.76
C LEU A 279 12.13 -30.05 -8.15
N PRO A 280 11.33 -29.71 -9.18
CA PRO A 280 10.29 -30.60 -9.65
C PRO A 280 10.91 -31.93 -10.13
N PRO A 281 10.27 -33.09 -9.88
CA PRO A 281 10.85 -34.42 -10.12
C PRO A 281 11.36 -34.63 -11.56
N LYS A 282 10.69 -34.00 -12.54
CA LYS A 282 11.06 -34.09 -13.97
C LYS A 282 12.42 -33.47 -14.33
N MET A 283 12.97 -32.60 -13.47
CA MET A 283 14.25 -31.92 -13.71
C MET A 283 15.41 -32.52 -12.90
N GLN A 284 15.14 -33.54 -12.07
CA GLN A 284 16.17 -34.19 -11.25
C GLN A 284 16.93 -35.29 -12.03
N SER A 285 16.45 -35.69 -13.21
CA SER A 285 17.02 -36.76 -14.03
C SER A 285 17.96 -36.30 -15.16
N GLU A 286 18.16 -34.99 -15.33
CA GLU A 286 18.96 -34.40 -16.42
C GLU A 286 20.27 -33.76 -15.93
N SER A 287 20.64 -33.96 -14.66
CA SER A 287 21.83 -33.38 -14.02
C SER A 287 22.84 -34.43 -13.57
#